data_AF-A0A9E3KAD9-F1
#
_entry.id   AF-A0A9E3KAD9-F1
#
_cell.length_a   1.000
_cell.length_b   1.000
_cell.length_c   1.000
_cell.angle_alpha   90.00
_cell.angle_beta   90.00
_cell.angle_gamma   90.00
#
_symmetry.space_group_name_H-M   'P 1'
#
loop_
_entity.id
_entity.type
_entity.pdbx_description
1 polymer ?
#
loop_
_entity_poly.entity_id
_entity_poly.type
_entity_poly.pdbx_seq_one_letter_code
_entity_poly.pdbx_strand_id
1 'polypeptide(L)'
;YDRIRAHPPVSEVYGKRLIEQGVVDRAWIDDNITQFTTLLEGEFEAGAAYKPNKADWFAGRWSGLHAPADAESARRNVETGIEPKLFDSIGRTLTTVPDDLTIHKTLARVIDAKREMFKSGANFDWATGEALAYGSLLSEGYGVRLSGQDSGRGTFSQRHAVWIDQKDEHKYLPLAQIEHGRFEVLDSPLSEYGVLGLEYGYALADPKTLVLWEAQFGDFMNGAQIMIDQFIASGEAKWLRANGLVMLLPHGYEGQGPEHSSARVERFLQLCAQDNIQVANCTTPADYFHLLRRQMHRSFRKPLVIFTPKSLLRHKLAVSKAQDFQGESYFMRILSDPS
;
A
#
# COMPACT_ATOMS: atom_id res chain seq x y z
N TYR A 1 30.44 26.56 -23.10
CA TYR A 1 31.49 25.53 -23.14
C TYR A 1 32.90 26.12 -23.28
N ASP A 2 33.14 27.13 -24.12
CA ASP A 2 34.48 27.74 -24.25
C ASP A 2 35.08 28.22 -22.91
N ARG A 3 34.26 28.84 -22.06
CA ARG A 3 34.67 29.22 -20.68
C ARG A 3 34.98 28.02 -19.78
N ILE A 4 34.25 26.90 -19.94
CA ILE A 4 34.49 25.67 -19.16
C ILE A 4 35.80 25.04 -19.60
N ARG A 5 36.08 25.00 -20.92
CA ARG A 5 37.33 24.47 -21.48
C ARG A 5 38.56 25.29 -21.04
N ALA A 6 38.38 26.59 -20.88
CA ALA A 6 39.43 27.49 -20.40
C ALA A 6 39.58 27.51 -18.86
N HIS A 7 38.66 26.88 -18.12
CA HIS A 7 38.72 26.84 -16.67
C HIS A 7 39.46 25.57 -16.20
N PRO A 8 40.51 25.67 -15.36
CA PRO A 8 41.19 24.50 -14.82
C PRO A 8 40.23 23.63 -13.99
N PRO A 9 40.46 22.31 -13.89
CA PRO A 9 39.68 21.43 -13.02
C PRO A 9 39.67 21.93 -11.56
N VAL A 10 38.55 21.72 -10.86
CA VAL A 10 38.40 22.16 -9.46
C VAL A 10 39.49 21.58 -8.55
N SER A 11 39.90 20.33 -8.79
CA SER A 11 41.01 19.68 -8.09
C SER A 11 42.34 20.40 -8.26
N GLU A 12 42.63 20.93 -9.46
CA GLU A 12 43.85 21.68 -9.73
C GLU A 12 43.85 23.06 -9.05
N VAL A 13 42.71 23.75 -9.09
CA VAL A 13 42.55 25.07 -8.43
C VAL A 13 42.73 24.93 -6.92
N TYR A 14 42.05 23.96 -6.31
CA TYR A 14 42.15 23.75 -4.87
C TYR A 14 43.52 23.20 -4.46
N GLY A 15 44.11 22.30 -5.25
CA GLY A 15 45.46 21.79 -5.04
C GLY A 15 46.52 22.88 -5.06
N LYS A 16 46.47 23.80 -6.04
CA LYS A 16 47.36 24.98 -6.09
C LYS A 16 47.26 25.83 -4.84
N ARG A 17 46.02 26.11 -4.39
CA ARG A 17 45.79 26.86 -3.15
C ARG A 17 46.40 26.17 -1.93
N LEU A 18 46.27 24.85 -1.80
CA LEU A 18 46.84 24.11 -0.66
C LEU A 18 48.37 24.09 -0.69
N ILE A 19 48.97 24.04 -1.88
CA ILE A 19 50.42 24.20 -2.07
C ILE A 19 50.87 25.61 -1.65
N GLU A 20 50.17 26.65 -2.12
CA GLU A 20 50.46 28.06 -1.77
C GLU A 20 50.34 28.31 -0.25
N GLN A 21 49.44 27.59 0.41
CA GLN A 21 49.24 27.65 1.86
C GLN A 21 50.22 26.75 2.64
N GLY A 22 51.06 25.97 1.98
CA GLY A 22 52.02 25.06 2.61
C GLY A 22 51.39 23.87 3.35
N VAL A 23 50.13 23.54 3.05
CA VAL A 23 49.40 22.42 3.69
C VAL A 23 49.83 21.08 3.10
N VAL A 24 50.07 21.04 1.80
CA VAL A 24 50.59 19.88 1.05
C VAL A 24 51.62 20.36 0.05
N ASP A 25 52.42 19.44 -0.49
CA ASP A 25 53.30 19.72 -1.62
C ASP A 25 52.77 19.09 -2.91
N ARG A 26 53.47 19.34 -4.02
CA ARG A 26 53.08 18.79 -5.32
C ARG A 26 53.20 17.26 -5.36
N ALA A 27 54.22 16.71 -4.70
CA ALA A 27 54.47 15.27 -4.66
C ALA A 27 53.32 14.53 -3.97
N TRP A 28 52.79 15.09 -2.88
CA TRP A 28 51.63 14.57 -2.18
C TRP A 28 50.40 14.50 -3.09
N ILE A 29 50.14 15.54 -3.88
CA ILE A 29 49.01 15.57 -4.82
C ILE A 29 49.17 14.49 -5.90
N ASP A 30 50.35 14.44 -6.54
CA ASP A 30 50.62 13.49 -7.63
C ASP A 30 50.56 12.04 -7.12
N ASP A 31 51.10 11.76 -5.93
CA ASP A 31 51.04 10.44 -5.27
C ASP A 31 49.59 10.03 -4.97
N ASN A 32 48.75 10.92 -4.44
CA ASN A 32 47.32 10.61 -4.21
C ASN A 32 46.57 10.31 -5.51
N ILE A 33 46.88 11.02 -6.59
CA ILE A 33 46.30 10.74 -7.93
C ILE A 33 46.73 9.36 -8.40
N THR A 34 48.03 9.04 -8.31
CA THR A 34 48.55 7.74 -8.68
C THR A 34 47.93 6.62 -7.85
N GLN A 35 47.90 6.75 -6.52
CA GLN A 35 47.31 5.76 -5.61
C GLN A 35 45.83 5.50 -5.94
N PHE A 36 45.04 6.54 -6.17
CA PHE A 36 43.62 6.38 -6.52
C PHE A 36 43.45 5.76 -7.92
N THR A 37 44.32 6.11 -8.87
CA THR A 37 44.30 5.51 -10.21
C THR A 37 44.64 4.03 -10.17
N THR A 38 45.70 3.66 -9.45
CA THR A 38 46.10 2.26 -9.22
C THR A 38 45.02 1.48 -8.49
N LEU A 39 44.32 2.10 -7.52
CA LEU A 39 43.16 1.48 -6.88
C LEU A 39 42.07 1.16 -7.91
N LEU A 40 41.68 2.13 -8.75
CA LEU A 40 40.64 1.92 -9.75
C LEU A 40 41.04 0.89 -10.83
N GLU A 41 42.31 0.87 -11.23
CA GLU A 41 42.85 -0.16 -12.13
C GLU A 41 42.78 -1.54 -11.50
N GLY A 42 43.17 -1.66 -10.23
CA GLY A 42 43.06 -2.90 -9.47
C GLY A 42 41.61 -3.39 -9.32
N GLU A 43 40.68 -2.50 -8.99
CA GLU A 43 39.24 -2.80 -8.92
C GLU A 43 38.66 -3.19 -10.30
N PHE A 44 39.13 -2.56 -11.39
CA PHE A 44 38.73 -2.91 -12.75
C PHE A 44 39.18 -4.33 -13.13
N GLU A 45 40.43 -4.69 -12.81
CA GLU A 45 40.95 -6.05 -13.00
C GLU A 45 40.21 -7.07 -12.13
N ALA A 46 39.99 -6.76 -10.85
CA ALA A 46 39.25 -7.62 -9.93
C ALA A 46 37.79 -7.81 -10.36
N GLY A 47 37.19 -6.77 -10.97
CA GLY A 47 35.82 -6.79 -11.51
C GLY A 47 35.58 -7.88 -12.55
N ALA A 48 36.61 -8.31 -13.29
CA ALA A 48 36.49 -9.40 -14.26
C ALA A 48 36.15 -10.75 -13.61
N ALA A 49 36.57 -10.96 -12.35
CA ALA A 49 36.28 -12.15 -11.56
C ALA A 49 35.15 -11.93 -10.54
N TYR A 50 34.69 -10.69 -10.36
CA TYR A 50 33.67 -10.35 -9.38
C TYR A 50 32.32 -10.97 -9.76
N LYS A 51 31.79 -11.79 -8.87
CA LYS A 51 30.40 -12.26 -8.94
C LYS A 51 29.58 -11.45 -7.94
N PRO A 52 28.52 -10.75 -8.38
CA PRO A 52 27.63 -10.06 -7.46
C PRO A 52 27.10 -11.06 -6.44
N ASN A 53 27.21 -10.74 -5.15
CA ASN A 53 26.45 -11.46 -4.13
C ASN A 53 24.96 -11.39 -4.50
N LYS A 54 24.22 -12.49 -4.32
CA LYS A 54 22.75 -12.43 -4.35
C LYS A 54 22.36 -11.38 -3.32
N ALA A 55 21.83 -10.27 -3.79
CA ALA A 55 21.62 -9.15 -2.90
C ALA A 55 20.57 -9.49 -1.84
N ASP A 56 20.85 -9.06 -0.61
CA ASP A 56 20.18 -9.51 0.61
C ASP A 56 18.86 -8.75 0.82
N TRP A 57 17.96 -8.85 -0.16
CA TRP A 57 16.74 -8.04 -0.24
C TRP A 57 15.67 -8.44 0.77
N PHE A 58 15.75 -9.66 1.29
CA PHE A 58 14.85 -10.19 2.32
C PHE A 58 15.48 -10.17 3.71
N ALA A 59 16.54 -9.38 3.92
CA ALA A 59 17.10 -9.12 5.24
C ALA A 59 16.39 -7.97 5.99
N GLY A 60 16.72 -7.82 7.27
CA GLY A 60 16.21 -6.76 8.12
C GLY A 60 14.68 -6.81 8.27
N ARG A 61 13.99 -5.75 7.85
CA ARG A 61 12.52 -5.67 7.96
C ARG A 61 11.79 -6.71 7.10
N TRP A 62 12.44 -7.24 6.07
CA TRP A 62 11.87 -8.24 5.15
C TRP A 62 12.17 -9.69 5.55
N SER A 63 12.85 -9.92 6.68
CA SER A 63 13.16 -11.27 7.14
C SER A 63 11.92 -12.12 7.36
N GLY A 64 11.94 -13.33 6.78
CA GLY A 64 10.81 -14.27 6.74
C GLY A 64 10.00 -14.21 5.45
N LEU A 65 10.17 -13.18 4.62
CA LEU A 65 9.57 -13.09 3.28
C LEU A 65 10.55 -13.62 2.22
N HIS A 66 10.01 -14.03 1.08
CA HIS A 66 10.80 -14.55 -0.03
C HIS A 66 10.09 -14.32 -1.37
N ALA A 67 10.81 -14.42 -2.47
CA ALA A 67 10.17 -14.54 -3.78
C ALA A 67 9.41 -15.88 -3.86
N PRO A 68 8.25 -15.94 -4.56
CA PRO A 68 7.56 -17.21 -4.81
C PRO A 68 8.50 -18.23 -5.45
N ALA A 69 8.39 -19.50 -5.02
CA ALA A 69 9.27 -20.56 -5.52
C ALA A 69 8.99 -20.89 -7.00
N ASP A 70 7.73 -20.76 -7.40
CA ASP A 70 7.23 -21.08 -8.74
C ASP A 70 5.93 -20.30 -9.04
N ALA A 71 5.51 -20.30 -10.31
CA ALA A 71 4.32 -19.59 -10.76
C ALA A 71 3.00 -20.11 -10.15
N GLU A 72 2.95 -21.38 -9.73
CA GLU A 72 1.77 -21.97 -9.10
C GLU A 72 1.62 -21.48 -7.65
N SER A 73 2.71 -21.53 -6.88
CA SER A 73 2.79 -20.96 -5.53
C SER A 73 2.49 -19.45 -5.53
N ALA A 74 2.92 -18.74 -6.58
CA ALA A 74 2.60 -17.33 -6.81
C ALA A 74 1.11 -17.07 -7.09
N ARG A 75 0.31 -18.09 -7.37
CA ARG A 75 -1.13 -17.98 -7.69
C ARG A 75 -2.02 -18.67 -6.67
N ARG A 76 -1.46 -19.45 -5.75
CA ARG A 76 -2.21 -20.19 -4.73
C ARG A 76 -2.89 -19.23 -3.76
N ASN A 77 -4.13 -19.56 -3.42
CA ASN A 77 -4.84 -18.87 -2.36
C ASN A 77 -4.26 -19.24 -0.99
N VAL A 78 -4.56 -18.38 -0.02
CA VAL A 78 -4.26 -18.59 1.39
C VAL A 78 -5.57 -18.44 2.14
N GLU A 79 -5.78 -19.28 3.15
CA GLU A 79 -6.88 -19.12 4.09
C GLU A 79 -6.75 -17.77 4.79
N THR A 80 -7.82 -16.99 4.76
CA THR A 80 -7.86 -15.65 5.34
C THR A 80 -9.11 -15.40 6.16
N GLY A 81 -9.92 -16.42 6.43
CA GLY A 81 -10.99 -16.34 7.41
C GLY A 81 -10.43 -16.07 8.81
N ILE A 82 -11.29 -15.55 9.68
CA ILE A 82 -10.95 -15.25 11.08
C ILE A 82 -11.75 -16.10 12.06
N GLU A 83 -11.21 -16.27 13.26
CA GLU A 83 -11.94 -16.96 14.32
C GLU A 83 -13.20 -16.17 14.73
N PRO A 84 -14.31 -16.85 15.09
CA PRO A 84 -15.54 -16.19 15.54
C PRO A 84 -15.31 -15.23 16.72
N LYS A 85 -14.42 -15.59 17.67
CA LYS A 85 -14.08 -14.73 18.81
C LYS A 85 -13.45 -13.41 18.38
N LEU A 86 -12.55 -13.46 17.39
CA LEU A 86 -11.90 -12.27 16.85
C LEU A 86 -12.92 -11.42 16.07
N PHE A 87 -13.77 -12.05 15.26
CA PHE A 87 -14.86 -11.40 14.55
C PHE A 87 -15.77 -10.60 15.50
N ASP A 88 -16.21 -11.22 16.60
CA ASP A 88 -17.06 -10.57 17.60
C ASP A 88 -16.33 -9.44 18.34
N SER A 89 -15.03 -9.62 18.61
CA SER A 89 -14.21 -8.60 19.24
C SER A 89 -14.10 -7.34 18.39
N ILE A 90 -13.81 -7.50 17.10
CA ILE A 90 -13.75 -6.38 16.16
C ILE A 90 -15.13 -5.74 16.01
N GLY A 91 -16.20 -6.55 15.97
CA GLY A 91 -17.57 -6.04 15.92
C GLY A 91 -17.92 -5.12 17.10
N ARG A 92 -17.48 -5.47 18.31
CA ARG A 92 -17.61 -4.59 19.49
C ARG A 92 -16.81 -3.30 19.33
N THR A 93 -15.55 -3.38 18.90
CA THR A 93 -14.71 -2.20 18.65
C THR A 93 -15.34 -1.25 17.63
N LEU A 94 -15.89 -1.78 16.54
CA LEU A 94 -16.49 -0.99 15.46
C LEU A 94 -17.85 -0.39 15.80
N THR A 95 -18.51 -0.84 16.87
CA THR A 95 -19.87 -0.43 17.21
C THR A 95 -20.00 0.22 18.60
N THR A 96 -18.93 0.27 19.38
CA THR A 96 -18.95 0.89 20.71
C THR A 96 -18.46 2.33 20.63
N VAL A 97 -19.36 3.26 20.94
CA VAL A 97 -19.06 4.69 21.06
C VAL A 97 -18.69 4.96 22.51
N PRO A 98 -17.51 5.54 22.82
CA PRO A 98 -17.16 5.96 24.17
C PRO A 98 -18.19 6.94 24.76
N ASP A 99 -18.41 6.86 26.07
CA ASP A 99 -19.43 7.70 26.76
C ASP A 99 -19.13 9.21 26.68
N ASP A 100 -17.86 9.57 26.53
CA ASP A 100 -17.38 10.94 26.38
C ASP A 100 -17.39 11.44 24.93
N LEU A 101 -17.69 10.58 23.95
CA LEU A 101 -17.71 10.93 22.52
C LEU A 101 -19.11 11.29 22.03
N THR A 102 -19.30 12.56 21.64
CA THR A 102 -20.55 13.06 21.08
C THR A 102 -20.55 12.96 19.56
N ILE A 103 -21.19 11.94 18.98
CA ILE A 103 -21.21 11.73 17.52
C ILE A 103 -22.38 12.40 16.79
N HIS A 104 -22.19 12.71 15.50
CA HIS A 104 -23.26 13.20 14.64
C HIS A 104 -24.35 12.13 14.40
N LYS A 105 -25.62 12.55 14.27
CA LYS A 105 -26.78 11.64 14.09
C LYS A 105 -26.64 10.71 12.87
N THR A 106 -26.02 11.18 11.79
CA THR A 106 -25.75 10.34 10.60
C THR A 106 -24.77 9.21 10.91
N LEU A 107 -23.72 9.50 11.69
CA LEU A 107 -22.75 8.47 12.10
C LEU A 107 -23.40 7.46 13.05
N ALA A 108 -24.25 7.93 13.98
CA ALA A 108 -25.00 7.03 14.86
C ALA A 108 -25.82 5.99 14.06
N ARG A 109 -26.51 6.41 12.99
CA ARG A 109 -27.25 5.49 12.10
C ARG A 109 -26.35 4.47 11.40
N VAL A 110 -25.14 4.88 11.00
CA VAL A 110 -24.16 3.95 10.39
C VAL A 110 -23.71 2.92 11.41
N ILE A 111 -23.44 3.35 12.65
CA ILE A 111 -23.02 2.46 13.74
C ILE A 111 -24.15 1.50 14.13
N ASP A 112 -25.41 1.97 14.21
CA ASP A 112 -26.57 1.13 14.49
C ASP A 112 -26.80 0.09 13.40
N ALA A 113 -26.62 0.45 12.13
CA ALA A 113 -26.68 -0.48 11.01
C ALA A 113 -25.59 -1.56 11.12
N LYS A 114 -24.35 -1.17 11.45
CA LYS A 114 -23.25 -2.13 11.73
C LYS A 114 -23.61 -3.04 12.90
N ARG A 115 -24.17 -2.51 13.99
CA ARG A 115 -24.60 -3.29 15.15
C ARG A 115 -25.61 -4.37 14.76
N GLU A 116 -26.58 -4.05 13.89
CA GLU A 116 -27.53 -5.06 13.41
C GLU A 116 -26.92 -6.08 12.44
N MET A 117 -25.90 -5.72 11.65
CA MET A 117 -25.16 -6.72 10.85
C MET A 117 -24.48 -7.75 11.76
N PHE A 118 -23.78 -7.30 12.79
CA PHE A 118 -23.12 -8.19 13.76
C PHE A 118 -24.13 -9.02 14.57
N LYS A 119 -25.26 -8.42 14.97
CA LYS A 119 -26.30 -9.13 15.73
C LYS A 119 -27.05 -10.16 14.89
N SER A 120 -27.35 -9.86 13.62
CA SER A 120 -28.09 -10.76 12.73
C SER A 120 -27.20 -11.77 12.01
N GLY A 121 -25.89 -11.51 11.89
CA GLY A 121 -24.97 -12.34 11.12
C GLY A 121 -25.13 -12.22 9.60
N ALA A 122 -25.88 -11.22 9.12
CA ALA A 122 -26.23 -11.06 7.70
C ALA A 122 -26.10 -9.60 7.23
N ASN A 123 -26.15 -9.42 5.91
CA ASN A 123 -26.16 -8.11 5.24
C ASN A 123 -24.94 -7.23 5.52
N PHE A 124 -23.76 -7.85 5.71
CA PHE A 124 -22.53 -7.11 5.88
C PHE A 124 -22.24 -6.32 4.60
N ASP A 125 -22.10 -5.00 4.75
CA ASP A 125 -21.79 -4.09 3.66
C ASP A 125 -20.28 -3.98 3.40
N TRP A 126 -19.92 -3.26 2.34
CA TRP A 126 -18.54 -3.12 1.88
C TRP A 126 -17.62 -2.51 2.93
N ALA A 127 -18.06 -1.43 3.57
CA ALA A 127 -17.28 -0.72 4.59
C ALA A 127 -17.10 -1.55 5.86
N THR A 128 -18.04 -2.44 6.18
CA THR A 128 -17.93 -3.35 7.33
C THR A 128 -16.99 -4.52 7.02
N GLY A 129 -17.06 -5.09 5.81
CA GLY A 129 -16.07 -6.07 5.34
C GLY A 129 -14.65 -5.49 5.33
N GLU A 130 -14.49 -4.24 4.87
CA GLU A 130 -13.22 -3.51 4.92
C GLU A 130 -12.70 -3.34 6.35
N ALA A 131 -13.52 -2.83 7.26
CA ALA A 131 -13.14 -2.59 8.64
C ALA A 131 -12.81 -3.89 9.40
N LEU A 132 -13.49 -5.00 9.08
CA LEU A 132 -13.15 -6.33 9.57
C LEU A 132 -11.77 -6.78 9.10
N ALA A 133 -11.40 -6.52 7.84
CA ALA A 133 -10.09 -6.87 7.31
C ALA A 133 -8.98 -6.10 8.03
N TYR A 134 -9.19 -4.80 8.22
CA TYR A 134 -8.23 -3.96 8.95
C TYR A 134 -8.12 -4.39 10.42
N GLY A 135 -9.24 -4.53 11.13
CA GLY A 135 -9.24 -4.90 12.55
C GLY A 135 -8.62 -6.26 12.84
N SER A 136 -8.82 -7.23 11.95
CA SER A 136 -8.23 -8.56 12.09
C SER A 136 -6.72 -8.54 11.87
N LEU A 137 -6.25 -7.85 10.83
CA LEU A 137 -4.82 -7.69 10.58
C LEU A 137 -4.12 -6.96 11.75
N LEU A 138 -4.75 -5.92 12.30
CA LEU A 138 -4.23 -5.22 13.48
C LEU A 138 -4.11 -6.16 14.68
N SER A 139 -5.12 -7.00 14.91
CA SER A 139 -5.11 -7.98 16.01
C SER A 139 -4.05 -9.07 15.83
N GLU A 140 -3.66 -9.38 14.59
CA GLU A 140 -2.59 -10.31 14.24
C GLU A 140 -1.19 -9.67 14.30
N GLY A 141 -1.10 -8.38 14.61
CA GLY A 141 0.16 -7.64 14.75
C GLY A 141 0.67 -6.98 13.47
N TYR A 142 -0.13 -6.96 12.40
CA TYR A 142 0.18 -6.18 11.21
C TYR A 142 -0.20 -4.71 11.40
N GLY A 143 0.54 -3.81 10.75
CA GLY A 143 0.09 -2.42 10.59
C GLY A 143 -0.96 -2.30 9.49
N VAL A 144 -1.78 -1.25 9.55
CA VAL A 144 -2.66 -0.84 8.45
C VAL A 144 -2.54 0.66 8.28
N ARG A 145 -2.22 1.10 7.06
CA ARG A 145 -2.04 2.50 6.70
C ARG A 145 -2.87 2.81 5.46
N LEU A 146 -3.88 3.65 5.61
CA LEU A 146 -4.74 4.13 4.53
C LEU A 146 -4.48 5.62 4.29
N SER A 147 -4.15 5.98 3.05
CA SER A 147 -3.80 7.34 2.66
C SER A 147 -4.54 7.72 1.38
N GLY A 148 -5.15 8.90 1.36
CA GLY A 148 -5.91 9.39 0.21
C GLY A 148 -6.77 10.58 0.57
N GLN A 149 -7.33 11.25 -0.43
CA GLN A 149 -8.17 12.42 -0.23
C GLN A 149 -9.50 11.99 0.43
N ASP A 150 -9.79 12.56 1.61
CA ASP A 150 -10.98 12.27 2.41
C ASP A 150 -11.15 10.78 2.81
N SER A 151 -10.07 9.98 2.81
CA SER A 151 -10.15 8.55 3.10
C SER A 151 -10.64 8.22 4.51
N GLY A 152 -10.49 9.13 5.49
CA GLY A 152 -10.98 8.95 6.87
C GLY A 152 -12.49 8.79 6.94
N ARG A 153 -13.24 9.67 6.27
CA ARG A 153 -14.70 9.55 6.10
C ARG A 153 -15.07 8.60 4.96
N GLY A 154 -14.25 8.59 3.92
CA GLY A 154 -14.53 8.06 2.60
C GLY A 154 -15.23 9.10 1.72
N THR A 155 -14.83 9.17 0.46
CA THR A 155 -15.43 10.06 -0.57
C THR A 155 -16.96 9.90 -0.63
N PHE A 156 -17.46 8.67 -0.54
CA PHE A 156 -18.89 8.35 -0.60
C PHE A 156 -19.57 8.37 0.78
N SER A 157 -18.89 8.84 1.83
CA SER A 157 -19.33 8.80 3.23
C SER A 157 -19.76 7.40 3.66
N GLN A 158 -18.94 6.40 3.32
CA GLN A 158 -19.19 4.98 3.59
C GLN A 158 -18.34 4.45 4.75
N ARG A 159 -17.12 4.96 4.93
CA ARG A 159 -16.10 4.32 5.75
C ARG A 159 -16.19 4.71 7.21
N HIS A 160 -16.18 6.02 7.48
CA HIS A 160 -16.17 6.57 8.85
C HIS A 160 -15.14 5.89 9.77
N ALA A 161 -13.89 5.75 9.30
CA ALA A 161 -12.78 5.24 10.11
C ALA A 161 -12.32 6.25 11.18
N VAL A 162 -12.66 7.53 10.99
CA VAL A 162 -12.46 8.62 11.95
C VAL A 162 -13.82 9.13 12.40
N TRP A 163 -14.06 9.11 13.71
CA TRP A 163 -15.24 9.69 14.35
C TRP A 163 -14.84 11.04 14.94
N ILE A 164 -15.60 12.09 14.64
CA ILE A 164 -15.31 13.46 15.08
C ILE A 164 -16.33 13.85 16.15
N ASP A 165 -15.84 14.22 17.34
CA ASP A 165 -16.69 14.75 18.41
C ASP A 165 -17.34 16.07 17.97
N GLN A 166 -18.64 16.19 18.18
CA GLN A 166 -19.42 17.36 17.77
C GLN A 166 -19.27 18.56 18.71
N LYS A 167 -18.58 18.42 19.85
CA LYS A 167 -18.37 19.48 20.86
C LYS A 167 -16.99 20.12 20.73
N ASP A 168 -15.93 19.32 20.56
CA ASP A 168 -14.54 19.81 20.58
C ASP A 168 -13.70 19.36 19.37
N GLU A 169 -14.31 18.67 18.41
CA GLU A 169 -13.71 18.22 17.15
C GLU A 169 -12.55 17.22 17.30
N HIS A 170 -12.34 16.65 18.49
CA HIS A 170 -11.32 15.62 18.64
C HIS A 170 -11.67 14.37 17.81
N LYS A 171 -10.63 13.71 17.31
CA LYS A 171 -10.75 12.55 16.44
C LYS A 171 -10.63 11.26 17.26
N TYR A 172 -11.62 10.40 17.17
CA TYR A 172 -11.59 9.04 17.71
C TYR A 172 -11.50 8.03 16.57
N LEU A 173 -10.53 7.13 16.62
CA LEU A 173 -10.33 6.08 15.63
C LEU A 173 -10.58 4.73 16.33
N PRO A 174 -11.72 4.06 16.07
CA PRO A 174 -12.06 2.81 16.76
C PRO A 174 -11.01 1.72 16.55
N LEU A 175 -10.52 1.57 15.32
CA LEU A 175 -9.51 0.57 14.99
C LEU A 175 -8.13 0.87 15.59
N ALA A 176 -7.84 2.13 15.95
CA ALA A 176 -6.60 2.48 16.65
C ALA A 176 -6.60 2.03 18.12
N GLN A 177 -7.74 1.58 18.66
CA GLN A 177 -7.83 1.01 20.01
C GLN A 177 -7.44 -0.47 20.07
N ILE A 178 -7.10 -1.09 18.93
CA ILE A 178 -6.60 -2.47 18.88
C ILE A 178 -5.09 -2.45 19.15
N GLU A 179 -4.66 -3.00 20.30
CA GLU A 179 -3.31 -2.79 20.84
C GLU A 179 -2.16 -3.43 20.03
N HIS A 180 -2.43 -4.48 19.25
CA HIS A 180 -1.37 -5.30 18.64
C HIS A 180 -0.75 -4.71 17.37
N GLY A 181 -1.43 -3.78 16.69
CA GLY A 181 -1.01 -3.21 15.41
C GLY A 181 -1.23 -1.71 15.36
N ARG A 182 -0.52 -1.02 14.45
CA ARG A 182 -0.70 0.42 14.23
C ARG A 182 -1.72 0.66 13.13
N PHE A 183 -2.80 1.36 13.46
CA PHE A 183 -3.76 1.85 12.48
C PHE A 183 -3.51 3.33 12.17
N GLU A 184 -3.31 3.65 10.90
CA GLU A 184 -3.22 5.02 10.39
C GLU A 184 -4.23 5.22 9.27
N VAL A 185 -5.01 6.29 9.37
CA VAL A 185 -5.83 6.78 8.26
C VAL A 185 -5.56 8.27 8.08
N LEU A 186 -5.17 8.65 6.88
CA LEU A 186 -4.64 9.97 6.57
C LEU A 186 -5.39 10.58 5.41
N ASP A 187 -6.06 11.70 5.68
CA ASP A 187 -6.60 12.56 4.64
C ASP A 187 -5.42 13.31 4.01
N SER A 188 -5.05 12.88 2.80
CA SER A 188 -3.88 13.41 2.09
C SER A 188 -4.12 14.83 1.58
N PRO A 189 -3.06 15.62 1.30
CA PRO A 189 -3.24 16.81 0.45
C PRO A 189 -3.76 16.42 -0.93
N LEU A 190 -4.20 17.42 -1.69
CA LEU A 190 -4.74 17.24 -3.05
C LEU A 190 -3.60 17.04 -4.06
N SER A 191 -2.94 15.87 -3.96
CA SER A 191 -1.83 15.46 -4.81
C SER A 191 -1.80 13.93 -4.96
N GLU A 192 -1.88 13.43 -6.18
CA GLU A 192 -1.81 11.99 -6.46
C GLU A 192 -0.36 11.55 -6.60
N TYR A 193 0.45 12.26 -7.40
CA TYR A 193 1.83 11.86 -7.73
C TYR A 193 2.72 11.77 -6.49
N GLY A 194 2.74 12.83 -5.66
CA GLY A 194 3.59 12.88 -4.47
C GLY A 194 3.14 11.90 -3.40
N VAL A 195 1.83 11.77 -3.17
CA VAL A 195 1.27 10.87 -2.15
C VAL A 195 1.46 9.41 -2.56
N LEU A 196 1.15 9.03 -3.79
CA LEU A 196 1.37 7.65 -4.26
C LEU A 196 2.86 7.27 -4.20
N GLY A 197 3.76 8.20 -4.51
CA GLY A 197 5.21 8.02 -4.35
C GLY A 197 5.64 7.78 -2.90
N LEU A 198 5.06 8.54 -1.97
CA LEU A 198 5.30 8.36 -0.54
C LEU A 198 4.82 6.98 -0.06
N GLU A 199 3.60 6.59 -0.43
CA GLU A 199 3.02 5.30 -0.01
C GLU A 199 3.76 4.10 -0.63
N TYR A 200 4.26 4.23 -1.87
CA TYR A 200 5.15 3.22 -2.45
C TYR A 200 6.43 3.05 -1.62
N GLY A 201 7.05 4.16 -1.21
CA GLY A 201 8.24 4.14 -0.35
C GLY A 201 7.96 3.52 1.02
N TYR A 202 6.80 3.81 1.63
CA TYR A 202 6.39 3.21 2.88
C TYR A 202 6.21 1.70 2.76
N ALA A 203 5.47 1.24 1.74
CA ALA A 203 5.22 -0.18 1.48
C ALA A 203 6.50 -0.97 1.18
N LEU A 204 7.53 -0.29 0.65
CA LEU A 204 8.86 -0.86 0.45
C LEU A 204 9.64 -0.97 1.77
N ALA A 205 9.53 0.02 2.65
CA ALA A 205 10.28 0.09 3.90
C ALA A 205 9.71 -0.83 4.99
N ASP A 206 8.39 -1.00 5.04
CA ASP A 206 7.71 -1.80 6.06
C ASP A 206 6.77 -2.86 5.45
N PRO A 207 7.25 -4.09 5.23
CA PRO A 207 6.46 -5.16 4.65
C PRO A 207 5.45 -5.79 5.63
N LYS A 208 5.45 -5.38 6.90
CA LYS A 208 4.49 -5.82 7.93
C LYS A 208 3.31 -4.88 8.09
N THR A 209 3.21 -3.86 7.23
CA THR A 209 2.06 -2.95 7.17
C THR A 209 1.30 -3.13 5.86
N LEU A 210 -0.02 -3.29 5.94
CA LEU A 210 -0.91 -3.17 4.79
C LEU A 210 -1.02 -1.67 4.43
N VAL A 211 -0.29 -1.26 3.41
CA VAL A 211 -0.30 0.13 2.92
C VAL A 211 -1.29 0.24 1.77
N LEU A 212 -2.25 1.15 1.90
CA LEU A 212 -3.28 1.42 0.92
C LEU A 212 -3.23 2.90 0.51
N TRP A 213 -3.26 3.13 -0.80
CA TRP A 213 -3.53 4.43 -1.38
C TRP A 213 -4.90 4.42 -2.07
N GLU A 214 -5.77 5.39 -1.73
CA GLU A 214 -7.10 5.52 -2.30
C GLU A 214 -7.19 6.80 -3.15
N ALA A 215 -7.55 6.63 -4.41
CA ALA A 215 -7.94 7.74 -5.27
C ALA A 215 -9.37 8.17 -4.91
N GLN A 216 -9.67 9.48 -4.93
CA GLN A 216 -11.03 9.97 -4.69
C GLN A 216 -12.02 9.39 -5.71
N PHE A 217 -11.63 9.38 -6.99
CA PHE A 217 -12.20 8.57 -8.05
C PHE A 217 -11.05 7.90 -8.81
N GLY A 218 -11.25 6.67 -9.31
CA GLY A 218 -10.21 5.92 -9.98
C GLY A 218 -9.66 6.61 -11.23
N ASP A 219 -10.47 7.48 -11.86
CA ASP A 219 -10.12 8.27 -13.04
C ASP A 219 -8.87 9.17 -12.80
N PHE A 220 -8.67 9.65 -11.56
CA PHE A 220 -7.60 10.59 -11.19
C PHE A 220 -6.22 9.93 -10.99
N MET A 221 -6.13 8.60 -11.01
CA MET A 221 -4.86 7.88 -10.86
C MET A 221 -3.82 8.28 -11.92
N ASN A 222 -4.26 8.79 -13.08
CA ASN A 222 -3.40 9.22 -14.17
C ASN A 222 -2.47 10.39 -13.79
N GLY A 223 -2.82 11.20 -12.78
CA GLY A 223 -1.92 12.20 -12.22
C GLY A 223 -0.64 11.60 -11.65
N ALA A 224 -0.68 10.31 -11.28
CA ALA A 224 0.45 9.55 -10.75
C ALA A 224 1.00 8.50 -11.73
N GLN A 225 0.75 8.63 -13.04
CA GLN A 225 1.12 7.60 -14.04
C GLN A 225 2.60 7.21 -14.02
N ILE A 226 3.51 8.17 -13.81
CA ILE A 226 4.96 7.87 -13.71
C ILE A 226 5.25 6.92 -12.55
N MET A 227 4.57 7.07 -11.40
CA MET A 227 4.72 6.15 -10.27
C MET A 227 4.22 4.75 -10.63
N ILE A 228 3.09 4.68 -11.31
CA ILE A 228 2.49 3.42 -11.76
C ILE A 228 3.46 2.68 -12.70
N ASP A 229 3.91 3.35 -13.76
CA ASP A 229 4.72 2.73 -14.81
C ASP A 229 6.13 2.38 -14.33
N GLN A 230 6.78 3.32 -13.62
CA GLN A 230 8.21 3.22 -13.31
C GLN A 230 8.52 2.60 -11.97
N PHE A 231 7.55 2.39 -11.09
CA PHE A 231 7.81 1.83 -9.77
C PHE A 231 6.86 0.68 -9.45
N ILE A 232 5.55 0.90 -9.53
CA ILE A 232 4.55 -0.10 -9.14
C ILE A 232 4.58 -1.28 -10.12
N ALA A 233 4.50 -1.04 -11.43
CA ALA A 233 4.44 -2.10 -12.42
C ALA A 233 5.81 -2.72 -12.75
N SER A 234 6.92 -2.01 -12.52
CA SER A 234 8.25 -2.44 -13.02
C SER A 234 9.34 -2.51 -11.96
N GLY A 235 9.09 -2.08 -10.71
CA GLY A 235 10.12 -1.97 -9.68
C GLY A 235 10.76 -3.30 -9.29
N GLU A 236 9.98 -4.38 -9.23
CA GLU A 236 10.50 -5.71 -8.94
C GLU A 236 11.37 -6.24 -10.09
N ALA A 237 10.94 -6.07 -11.34
CA ALA A 237 11.71 -6.53 -12.49
C ALA A 237 13.03 -5.75 -12.67
N LYS A 238 13.02 -4.43 -12.42
CA LYS A 238 14.19 -3.57 -12.62
C LYS A 238 15.18 -3.62 -11.46
N TRP A 239 14.67 -3.69 -10.23
CA TRP A 239 15.48 -3.48 -9.03
C TRP A 239 15.33 -4.59 -7.99
N LEU A 240 14.62 -5.68 -8.32
CA LEU A 240 14.34 -6.80 -7.41
C LEU A 240 13.68 -6.34 -6.10
N ARG A 241 12.90 -5.26 -6.17
CA ARG A 241 12.18 -4.68 -5.03
C ARG A 241 10.74 -5.16 -5.01
N ALA A 242 10.43 -6.06 -4.09
CA ALA A 242 9.07 -6.43 -3.75
C ALA A 242 8.35 -5.23 -3.07
N ASN A 243 7.04 -5.14 -3.26
CA ASN A 243 6.23 -4.07 -2.70
C ASN A 243 4.80 -4.56 -2.46
N GLY A 244 4.18 -4.18 -1.33
CA GLY A 244 2.85 -4.64 -0.93
C GLY A 244 1.71 -3.63 -1.14
N LEU A 245 1.99 -2.50 -1.79
CA LEU A 245 1.05 -1.38 -1.92
C LEU A 245 -0.27 -1.82 -2.58
N VAL A 246 -1.38 -1.42 -1.96
CA VAL A 246 -2.73 -1.58 -2.49
C VAL A 246 -3.22 -0.25 -3.04
N MET A 247 -3.66 -0.23 -4.30
CA MET A 247 -4.32 0.91 -4.92
C MET A 247 -5.83 0.67 -4.96
N LEU A 248 -6.59 1.53 -4.30
CA LEU A 248 -8.04 1.52 -4.29
C LEU A 248 -8.55 2.56 -5.30
N LEU A 249 -9.15 2.09 -6.39
CA LEU A 249 -9.55 2.92 -7.52
C LEU A 249 -11.07 2.84 -7.74
N PRO A 250 -11.86 3.79 -7.21
CA PRO A 250 -13.31 3.80 -7.40
C PRO A 250 -13.70 3.76 -8.88
N HIS A 251 -14.47 2.76 -9.28
CA HIS A 251 -14.79 2.46 -10.67
C HIS A 251 -16.27 2.10 -10.84
N GLY A 252 -16.87 2.52 -11.97
CA GLY A 252 -18.23 2.12 -12.33
C GLY A 252 -18.92 3.12 -13.27
N TYR A 253 -19.60 2.62 -14.30
CA TYR A 253 -20.32 3.45 -15.27
C TYR A 253 -21.73 3.78 -14.78
N GLU A 254 -21.85 4.87 -14.03
CA GLU A 254 -23.07 5.25 -13.30
C GLU A 254 -23.67 6.58 -13.77
N GLY A 255 -23.31 7.03 -14.97
CA GLY A 255 -23.84 8.27 -15.56
C GLY A 255 -23.24 9.56 -15.01
N GLN A 256 -22.13 9.50 -14.26
CA GLN A 256 -21.47 10.66 -13.65
C GLN A 256 -20.47 11.39 -14.57
N GLY A 257 -20.44 11.02 -15.86
CA GLY A 257 -19.56 11.64 -16.86
C GLY A 257 -18.18 10.98 -16.99
N PRO A 258 -17.32 11.53 -17.87
CA PRO A 258 -16.08 10.89 -18.32
C PRO A 258 -14.94 10.85 -17.29
N GLU A 259 -15.02 11.65 -16.23
CA GLU A 259 -13.98 11.78 -15.18
C GLU A 259 -14.39 11.15 -13.84
N HIS A 260 -15.51 10.44 -13.81
CA HIS A 260 -16.05 9.80 -12.60
C HIS A 260 -16.56 8.39 -12.89
N SER A 261 -16.03 7.71 -13.91
CA SER A 261 -16.55 6.42 -14.39
C SER A 261 -15.46 5.36 -14.50
N SER A 262 -14.28 5.69 -15.02
CA SER A 262 -13.28 4.72 -15.43
C SER A 262 -11.93 4.92 -14.76
N ALA A 263 -11.53 3.93 -13.97
CA ALA A 263 -10.17 3.76 -13.48
C ALA A 263 -9.20 3.25 -14.56
N ARG A 264 -9.64 3.14 -15.83
CA ARG A 264 -8.85 2.68 -16.98
C ARG A 264 -8.29 1.27 -16.76
N VAL A 265 -9.19 0.34 -16.45
CA VAL A 265 -8.90 -1.07 -16.16
C VAL A 265 -7.95 -1.68 -17.19
N GLU A 266 -8.22 -1.40 -18.47
CA GLU A 266 -7.45 -1.86 -19.62
C GLU A 266 -5.97 -1.47 -19.56
N ARG A 267 -5.63 -0.31 -18.97
CA ARG A 267 -4.24 0.14 -18.84
C ARG A 267 -3.48 -0.70 -17.82
N PHE A 268 -4.08 -1.00 -16.68
CA PHE A 268 -3.46 -1.88 -15.70
C PHE A 268 -3.30 -3.30 -16.24
N LEU A 269 -4.30 -3.81 -16.97
CA LEU A 269 -4.19 -5.11 -17.64
C LEU A 269 -3.07 -5.13 -18.69
N GLN A 270 -2.86 -4.04 -19.43
CA GLN A 270 -1.75 -3.91 -20.38
C GLN A 270 -0.38 -3.88 -19.69
N LEU A 271 -0.30 -3.34 -18.47
CA LEU A 271 0.93 -3.32 -17.68
C LEU A 271 1.25 -4.68 -17.02
N CYS A 272 0.29 -5.60 -16.93
CA CYS A 272 0.50 -6.92 -16.35
C CYS A 272 1.45 -7.77 -17.20
N ALA A 273 2.58 -8.17 -16.62
CA ALA A 273 3.51 -9.12 -17.19
C ALA A 273 4.29 -9.82 -16.08
N GLN A 274 4.57 -11.12 -16.23
CA GLN A 274 5.41 -11.89 -15.29
C GLN A 274 5.00 -11.75 -13.82
N ASP A 275 3.69 -11.76 -13.55
CA ASP A 275 3.12 -11.64 -12.20
C ASP A 275 3.63 -10.39 -11.42
N ASN A 276 3.90 -9.28 -12.13
CA ASN A 276 4.39 -8.03 -11.55
C ASN A 276 3.36 -7.32 -10.65
N ILE A 277 2.09 -7.28 -11.06
CA ILE A 277 0.98 -6.67 -10.30
C ILE A 277 -0.22 -7.60 -10.29
N GLN A 278 -1.07 -7.44 -9.28
CA GLN A 278 -2.37 -8.10 -9.18
C GLN A 278 -3.46 -7.09 -9.51
N VAL A 279 -4.43 -7.49 -10.33
CA VAL A 279 -5.56 -6.64 -10.74
C VAL A 279 -6.85 -7.35 -10.36
N ALA A 280 -7.73 -6.70 -9.60
CA ALA A 280 -8.95 -7.29 -9.07
C ALA A 280 -10.16 -6.34 -9.19
N ASN A 281 -11.33 -6.93 -9.39
CA ASN A 281 -12.62 -6.25 -9.38
C ASN A 281 -13.61 -7.12 -8.58
N CYS A 282 -13.59 -6.97 -7.26
CA CYS A 282 -14.44 -7.74 -6.36
C CYS A 282 -15.91 -7.33 -6.52
N THR A 283 -16.83 -8.24 -6.20
CA THR A 283 -18.28 -7.99 -6.27
C THR A 283 -19.00 -8.19 -4.93
N THR A 284 -18.33 -8.74 -3.92
CA THR A 284 -18.88 -8.93 -2.58
C THR A 284 -17.96 -8.38 -1.48
N PRO A 285 -18.51 -7.94 -0.34
CA PRO A 285 -17.72 -7.49 0.81
C PRO A 285 -16.75 -8.54 1.38
N ALA A 286 -17.14 -9.82 1.43
CA ALA A 286 -16.28 -10.90 1.90
C ALA A 286 -15.08 -11.13 0.97
N ASP A 287 -15.28 -11.06 -0.35
CA ASP A 287 -14.19 -11.23 -1.29
C ASP A 287 -13.16 -10.09 -1.17
N TYR A 288 -13.64 -8.86 -0.99
CA TYR A 288 -12.78 -7.71 -0.69
C TYR A 288 -12.02 -7.88 0.64
N PHE A 289 -12.69 -8.33 1.71
CA PHE A 289 -12.06 -8.64 2.99
C PHE A 289 -10.91 -9.65 2.84
N HIS A 290 -11.18 -10.75 2.14
CA HIS A 290 -10.18 -11.80 1.95
C HIS A 290 -9.01 -11.33 1.09
N LEU A 291 -9.29 -10.54 0.05
CA LEU A 291 -8.28 -10.01 -0.83
C LEU A 291 -7.30 -9.08 -0.08
N LEU A 292 -7.81 -8.22 0.81
CA LEU A 292 -6.99 -7.36 1.66
C LEU A 292 -6.11 -8.17 2.62
N ARG A 293 -6.69 -9.13 3.34
CA ARG A 293 -5.93 -10.00 4.26
C ARG A 293 -4.89 -10.84 3.53
N ARG A 294 -5.20 -11.29 2.31
CA ARG A 294 -4.29 -12.07 1.47
C ARG A 294 -2.98 -11.31 1.17
N GLN A 295 -2.98 -9.98 1.10
CA GLN A 295 -1.75 -9.19 0.91
C GLN A 295 -0.74 -9.40 2.04
N MET A 296 -1.22 -9.65 3.26
CA MET A 296 -0.36 -9.77 4.45
C MET A 296 -0.03 -11.23 4.80
N HIS A 297 -0.99 -12.15 4.60
CA HIS A 297 -0.84 -13.57 4.93
C HIS A 297 0.04 -14.36 3.96
N ARG A 298 0.33 -13.81 2.77
CA ARG A 298 1.30 -14.43 1.87
C ARG A 298 2.72 -14.19 2.36
N SER A 299 3.61 -15.14 2.08
CA SER A 299 5.04 -15.04 2.41
C SER A 299 5.83 -14.10 1.49
N PHE A 300 5.13 -13.29 0.70
CA PHE A 300 5.71 -12.34 -0.24
C PHE A 300 4.77 -11.14 -0.42
N ARG A 301 5.26 -10.09 -1.10
CA ARG A 301 4.50 -8.87 -1.35
C ARG A 301 4.48 -8.58 -2.85
N LYS A 302 3.28 -8.30 -3.37
CA LYS A 302 3.03 -7.83 -4.73
C LYS A 302 2.07 -6.66 -4.69
N PRO A 303 2.25 -5.64 -5.55
CA PRO A 303 1.25 -4.59 -5.67
C PRO A 303 -0.11 -5.15 -6.05
N LEU A 304 -1.16 -4.52 -5.55
CA LEU A 304 -2.54 -4.92 -5.79
C LEU A 304 -3.36 -3.70 -6.21
N VAL A 305 -3.96 -3.77 -7.39
CA VAL A 305 -4.86 -2.76 -7.94
C VAL A 305 -6.29 -3.29 -7.82
N ILE A 306 -7.13 -2.59 -7.06
CA ILE A 306 -8.53 -2.95 -6.82
C ILE A 306 -9.40 -1.87 -7.44
N PHE A 307 -10.27 -2.27 -8.35
CA PHE A 307 -11.35 -1.40 -8.83
C PHE A 307 -12.48 -1.43 -7.81
N THR A 308 -12.41 -0.51 -6.86
CA THR A 308 -13.36 -0.45 -5.74
C THR A 308 -14.71 0.07 -6.22
N PRO A 309 -15.82 -0.35 -5.60
CA PRO A 309 -17.13 0.04 -6.07
C PRO A 309 -17.51 1.46 -5.65
N LYS A 310 -18.52 1.99 -6.33
CA LYS A 310 -19.24 3.21 -5.92
C LYS A 310 -20.68 2.87 -5.52
N SER A 311 -21.53 2.44 -6.45
CA SER A 311 -22.91 2.01 -6.17
C SER A 311 -23.00 0.76 -5.30
N LEU A 312 -22.11 -0.22 -5.47
CA LEU A 312 -22.16 -1.46 -4.66
C LEU A 312 -21.91 -1.22 -3.16
N LEU A 313 -21.34 -0.06 -2.78
CA LEU A 313 -21.15 0.31 -1.37
C LEU A 313 -22.45 0.26 -0.56
N ARG A 314 -23.61 0.42 -1.21
CA ARG A 314 -24.93 0.42 -0.55
C ARG A 314 -25.94 -0.51 -1.26
N HIS A 315 -25.50 -1.31 -2.21
CA HIS A 315 -26.40 -2.14 -3.00
C HIS A 315 -26.87 -3.35 -2.19
N LYS A 316 -28.19 -3.56 -2.06
CA LYS A 316 -28.77 -4.60 -1.18
C LYS A 316 -28.40 -6.04 -1.56
N LEU A 317 -28.03 -6.27 -2.82
CA LEU A 317 -27.54 -7.58 -3.28
C LEU A 317 -26.02 -7.74 -3.14
N ALA A 318 -25.27 -6.65 -2.91
CA ALA A 318 -23.83 -6.66 -2.75
C ALA A 318 -23.46 -6.72 -1.26
N VAL A 319 -23.88 -7.80 -0.61
CA VAL A 319 -23.69 -8.03 0.83
C VAL A 319 -23.15 -9.43 1.09
N SER A 320 -22.56 -9.63 2.27
CA SER A 320 -22.05 -10.93 2.71
C SER A 320 -22.66 -11.36 4.05
N LYS A 321 -22.47 -12.63 4.42
CA LYS A 321 -22.86 -13.21 5.71
C LYS A 321 -21.66 -13.34 6.62
N ALA A 322 -21.87 -13.43 7.93
CA ALA A 322 -20.79 -13.58 8.92
C ALA A 322 -19.89 -14.79 8.62
N GLN A 323 -20.48 -15.92 8.23
CA GLN A 323 -19.75 -17.14 7.88
C GLN A 323 -18.78 -16.95 6.70
N ASP A 324 -19.03 -15.99 5.82
CA ASP A 324 -18.18 -15.76 4.65
C ASP A 324 -16.84 -15.15 5.07
N PHE A 325 -16.72 -14.57 6.27
CA PHE A 325 -15.49 -13.97 6.79
C PHE A 325 -14.70 -14.90 7.72
N GLN A 326 -15.21 -16.09 8.04
CA GLN A 326 -14.75 -16.91 9.16
C GLN A 326 -14.23 -18.28 8.73
N GLY A 327 -13.43 -18.90 9.61
CA GLY A 327 -12.94 -20.28 9.43
C GLY A 327 -12.03 -20.41 8.21
N GLU A 328 -12.28 -21.43 7.38
CA GLU A 328 -11.45 -21.78 6.22
C GLU A 328 -11.77 -20.92 4.97
N SER A 329 -12.56 -19.85 5.10
CA SER A 329 -12.90 -19.00 3.95
C SER A 329 -11.68 -18.24 3.40
N TYR A 330 -11.71 -17.96 2.11
CA TYR A 330 -10.61 -17.35 1.37
C TYR A 330 -11.11 -16.57 0.15
N PHE A 331 -10.21 -15.81 -0.47
CA PHE A 331 -10.51 -14.99 -1.66
C PHE A 331 -10.89 -15.84 -2.87
N MET A 332 -12.04 -15.58 -3.49
CA MET A 332 -12.54 -16.35 -4.63
C MET A 332 -12.18 -15.65 -5.94
N ARG A 333 -11.09 -16.12 -6.57
CA ARG A 333 -10.63 -15.62 -7.89
C ARG A 333 -11.73 -15.65 -8.97
N ILE A 334 -12.60 -16.65 -8.89
CA ILE A 334 -13.75 -16.85 -9.77
C ILE A 334 -14.90 -17.24 -8.86
N LEU A 335 -16.01 -16.51 -8.98
CA LEU A 335 -17.28 -16.86 -8.34
C LEU A 335 -18.12 -17.64 -9.36
N SER A 336 -18.37 -18.91 -9.08
CA SER A 336 -19.26 -19.74 -9.89
C SER A 336 -20.71 -19.33 -9.67
N ASP A 337 -21.52 -19.49 -10.72
CA ASP A 337 -22.97 -19.47 -10.57
C ASP A 337 -23.38 -20.65 -9.66
N PRO A 338 -24.12 -20.40 -8.57
CA PRO A 338 -24.57 -21.47 -7.68
C PRO A 338 -25.75 -22.28 -8.25
N SER A 339 -26.30 -21.90 -9.42
CA SER A 339 -27.44 -22.58 -10.07
C SER A 339 -27.08 -23.76 -10.97
#